data_AF-D6D625-F1
#
_entry.id   AF-D6D625-F1
#
_cell.length_a   1.000
_cell.length_b   1.000
_cell.length_c   1.000
_cell.angle_alpha   90.00
_cell.angle_beta   90.00
_cell.angle_gamma   90.00
#
_symmetry.space_group_name_H-M   'P 1'
#
loop_
_entity.id
_entity.type
_entity.pdbx_description
1 polymer ?
#
loop_
_entity_poly.entity_id
_entity_poly.type
_entity_poly.pdbx_seq_one_letter_code
_entity_poly.pdbx_strand_id
1 'polypeptide(L)'
;MQNLLLAQEKKPLNQVVNTLKERISLSGYAQLGYTYDDAANPDNTFDIKRIIFMAHGKITKRWTCDFMYDFYNGGMLLEVYTDYQFLPGLTARIGEFKVPYTIENELSPTTVELINCYSQSVCYLAGVSGSDKCYGMTSGRDIGMMLHGKLFRDFLQYKVAVMNGQGLNTKDKNSQKDVVGNLMVNPLKWLSVGGSFIRGTGHAIADSEYTGIKAGENYAKKRWSAGGVVTTSTFNLRTEYLAGKDRSVKSEGFYATGSVRFARNFDFIASFDYFNPNKAADFKQNNYIAGVQYWFYPRCRLQAQYTFCDKKGDGQKDSNLIQAQVQVRF
;
A
#
# COMPACT_ATOMS: atom_id res chain seq x y z
N MET A 1 12.21 -30.17 -46.44
CA MET A 1 11.36 -29.20 -45.71
C MET A 1 10.03 -29.90 -45.46
N GLN A 2 9.48 -30.08 -44.27
CA GLN A 2 9.73 -29.46 -42.98
C GLN A 2 9.14 -30.43 -41.94
N ASN A 3 10.00 -31.16 -41.23
CA ASN A 3 9.66 -31.78 -39.95
C ASN A 3 9.66 -30.64 -38.92
N LEU A 4 8.56 -30.45 -38.20
CA LEU A 4 8.47 -30.11 -36.78
C LEU A 4 7.08 -29.55 -36.54
N LEU A 5 6.16 -30.39 -36.06
CA LEU A 5 5.08 -30.00 -35.15
C LEU A 5 4.43 -31.30 -34.65
N LEU A 6 4.20 -31.34 -33.34
CA LEU A 6 3.48 -32.35 -32.57
C LEU A 6 4.30 -33.56 -32.08
N ALA A 7 5.18 -33.29 -31.12
CA ALA A 7 5.37 -34.19 -29.99
C ALA A 7 5.18 -33.37 -28.70
N GLN A 8 3.93 -33.22 -28.25
CA GLN A 8 3.67 -32.93 -26.84
C GLN A 8 3.93 -34.24 -26.08
N GLU A 9 5.15 -34.41 -25.58
CA GLU A 9 5.43 -35.40 -24.56
C GLU A 9 4.48 -35.14 -23.38
N LYS A 10 3.60 -36.11 -23.10
CA LYS A 10 2.84 -36.15 -21.84
C LYS A 10 3.84 -36.34 -20.71
N LYS A 11 4.38 -35.23 -20.19
CA LYS A 11 5.18 -35.26 -18.97
C LYS A 11 4.34 -35.93 -17.88
N PRO A 12 4.86 -36.96 -17.19
CA PRO A 12 4.12 -37.63 -16.13
C PRO A 12 3.66 -36.58 -15.11
N LEU A 13 2.42 -36.72 -14.61
CA LEU A 13 1.77 -35.75 -13.72
C LEU A 13 2.70 -35.33 -12.56
N ASN A 14 3.46 -36.28 -12.01
CA ASN A 14 4.44 -36.04 -10.94
C ASN A 14 5.57 -35.07 -11.36
N GLN A 15 6.04 -35.13 -12.60
CA GLN A 15 7.07 -34.22 -13.10
C GLN A 15 6.51 -32.80 -13.34
N VAL A 16 5.24 -32.70 -13.78
CA VAL A 16 4.52 -31.42 -13.89
C VAL A 16 4.31 -30.81 -12.51
N VAL A 17 3.80 -31.59 -11.56
CA VAL A 17 3.57 -31.17 -10.17
C VAL A 17 4.86 -30.75 -9.48
N ASN A 18 5.96 -31.50 -9.65
CA ASN A 18 7.27 -31.14 -9.09
C ASN A 18 7.81 -29.85 -9.72
N THR A 19 7.70 -29.69 -11.04
CA THR A 19 8.13 -28.46 -11.73
C THR A 19 7.31 -27.24 -11.27
N LEU A 20 6.01 -27.40 -11.08
CA LEU A 20 5.14 -26.34 -10.54
C LEU A 20 5.50 -26.03 -9.08
N LYS A 21 5.72 -27.04 -8.24
CA LYS A 21 6.09 -26.88 -6.83
C LYS A 21 7.43 -26.16 -6.65
N GLU A 22 8.39 -26.37 -7.55
CA GLU A 22 9.70 -25.72 -7.50
C GLU A 22 9.70 -24.27 -8.01
N ARG A 23 8.69 -23.90 -8.81
CA ARG A 23 8.65 -22.62 -9.52
C ARG A 23 7.52 -21.71 -9.08
N ILE A 24 6.48 -22.23 -8.44
CA ILE A 24 5.31 -21.47 -8.03
C ILE A 24 5.18 -21.58 -6.51
N SER A 25 5.19 -20.43 -5.84
CA SER A 25 4.78 -20.33 -4.44
C SER A 25 3.43 -19.62 -4.36
N LEU A 26 2.50 -20.25 -3.67
CA LEU A 26 1.18 -19.70 -3.38
C LEU A 26 1.14 -19.24 -1.93
N SER A 27 0.48 -18.12 -1.68
CA SER A 27 0.21 -17.63 -0.33
C SER A 27 -1.09 -16.86 -0.31
N GLY A 28 -1.65 -16.65 0.87
CA GLY A 28 -2.89 -15.91 1.00
C GLY A 28 -3.13 -15.42 2.41
N TYR A 29 -4.14 -14.57 2.55
CA TYR A 29 -4.62 -14.18 3.86
C TYR A 29 -6.08 -13.74 3.82
N ALA A 30 -6.74 -13.91 4.96
CA ALA A 30 -8.06 -13.36 5.23
C ALA A 30 -8.00 -12.47 6.48
N GLN A 31 -8.74 -11.38 6.43
CA GLN A 31 -8.93 -10.46 7.56
C GLN A 31 -10.43 -10.29 7.78
N LEU A 32 -10.91 -10.75 8.93
CA LEU A 32 -12.30 -10.64 9.36
C LEU A 32 -12.34 -9.73 10.58
N GLY A 33 -13.32 -8.85 10.64
CA GLY A 33 -13.35 -7.78 11.63
C GLY A 33 -14.72 -7.53 12.23
N TYR A 34 -14.68 -6.70 13.26
CA TYR A 34 -15.81 -5.98 13.80
C TYR A 34 -15.44 -4.51 13.85
N THR A 35 -16.36 -3.65 13.44
CA THR A 35 -16.19 -2.19 13.46
C THR A 35 -17.39 -1.55 14.13
N TYR A 36 -17.12 -0.70 15.11
CA TYR A 36 -18.08 0.25 15.66
C TYR A 36 -17.54 1.66 15.44
N ASP A 37 -18.31 2.53 14.80
CA ASP A 37 -17.97 3.94 14.54
C ASP A 37 -19.17 4.81 14.93
N ASP A 38 -18.97 5.80 15.80
CA ASP A 38 -20.02 6.74 16.21
C ASP A 38 -20.00 8.07 15.43
N ALA A 39 -19.28 8.11 14.29
CA ALA A 39 -19.27 9.25 13.38
C ALA A 39 -20.68 9.63 12.89
N ALA A 40 -20.75 10.73 12.13
CA ALA A 40 -22.01 11.33 11.67
C ALA A 40 -23.01 10.33 11.05
N ASN A 41 -22.51 9.28 10.40
CA ASN A 41 -23.28 8.10 10.04
C ASN A 41 -22.75 6.91 10.86
N PRO A 42 -23.38 6.58 12.00
CA PRO A 42 -22.91 5.51 12.87
C PRO A 42 -22.91 4.17 12.14
N ASP A 43 -21.90 3.35 12.41
CA ASP A 43 -21.77 2.00 11.90
C ASP A 43 -21.47 1.03 13.04
N ASN A 44 -22.03 -0.18 12.93
CA ASN A 44 -21.79 -1.27 13.86
C ASN A 44 -21.99 -2.58 13.12
N THR A 45 -20.88 -3.23 12.76
CA THR A 45 -20.95 -4.37 11.85
C THR A 45 -19.81 -5.36 12.05
N PHE A 46 -20.10 -6.62 11.73
CA PHE A 46 -19.08 -7.61 11.43
C PHE A 46 -18.78 -7.54 9.95
N ASP A 47 -17.49 -7.44 9.62
CA ASP A 47 -17.04 -7.21 8.26
C ASP A 47 -15.96 -8.19 7.81
N ILE A 48 -15.87 -8.35 6.50
CA ILE A 48 -14.73 -8.97 5.85
C ILE A 48 -13.90 -7.80 5.34
N LYS A 49 -12.70 -7.61 5.88
CA LYS A 49 -11.81 -6.53 5.43
C LYS A 49 -11.19 -6.89 4.09
N ARG A 50 -10.63 -8.11 3.97
CA ARG A 50 -9.84 -8.55 2.80
C ARG A 50 -9.83 -10.07 2.68
N ILE A 51 -9.81 -10.58 1.45
CA ILE A 51 -9.52 -11.99 1.13
C ILE A 51 -8.52 -12.02 -0.01
N ILE A 52 -7.22 -12.10 0.29
CA ILE A 52 -6.16 -12.00 -0.71
C ILE A 52 -5.54 -13.35 -1.02
N PHE A 53 -5.34 -13.61 -2.31
CA PHE A 53 -4.48 -14.67 -2.81
C PHE A 53 -3.32 -14.09 -3.60
N MET A 54 -2.16 -14.72 -3.47
CA MET A 54 -0.93 -14.34 -4.14
C MET A 54 -0.27 -15.57 -4.76
N ALA A 55 0.17 -15.43 -6.00
CA ALA A 55 1.01 -16.41 -6.66
C ALA A 55 2.29 -15.74 -7.14
N HIS A 56 3.43 -16.32 -6.77
CA HIS A 56 4.74 -15.92 -7.25
C HIS A 56 5.33 -17.03 -8.09
N GLY A 57 5.69 -16.71 -9.33
CA GLY A 57 6.20 -17.64 -10.34
C GLY A 57 7.64 -17.32 -10.73
N LYS A 58 8.54 -18.29 -10.61
CA LYS A 58 9.94 -18.23 -11.04
C LYS A 58 10.10 -18.85 -12.43
N ILE A 59 10.11 -17.99 -13.44
CA ILE A 59 10.25 -18.38 -14.85
C ILE A 59 11.70 -18.79 -15.16
N THR A 60 12.67 -17.98 -14.71
CA THR A 60 14.10 -18.30 -14.76
C THR A 60 14.79 -17.86 -13.47
N LYS A 61 16.13 -17.97 -13.40
CA LYS A 61 16.90 -17.40 -12.28
C LYS A 61 16.82 -15.86 -12.22
N ARG A 62 16.51 -15.20 -13.34
CA ARG A 62 16.48 -13.73 -13.48
C ARG A 62 15.09 -13.19 -13.78
N TRP A 63 14.08 -14.05 -13.95
CA TRP A 63 12.76 -13.65 -14.41
C TRP A 63 11.69 -14.24 -13.49
N THR A 64 10.89 -13.37 -12.87
CA THR A 64 9.73 -13.74 -12.06
C THR A 64 8.45 -13.07 -12.55
N CYS A 65 7.31 -13.65 -12.19
CA CYS A 65 5.98 -13.10 -12.43
C CYS A 65 5.20 -13.20 -11.12
N ASP A 66 4.48 -12.14 -10.77
CA ASP A 66 3.74 -12.02 -9.53
C ASP A 66 2.29 -11.67 -9.84
N PHE A 67 1.39 -12.29 -9.10
CA PHE A 67 -0.05 -12.13 -9.22
C PHE A 67 -0.67 -11.99 -7.83
N MET A 68 -1.55 -11.01 -7.64
CA MET A 68 -2.33 -10.80 -6.42
C MET A 68 -3.77 -10.46 -6.77
N TYR A 69 -4.71 -11.16 -6.15
CA TYR A 69 -6.14 -10.95 -6.34
C TYR A 69 -6.84 -10.82 -4.99
N ASP A 70 -7.74 -9.83 -4.87
CA ASP A 70 -8.69 -9.72 -3.76
C ASP A 70 -10.00 -10.38 -4.17
N PHE A 71 -10.50 -11.31 -3.36
CA PHE A 71 -11.78 -11.98 -3.58
C PHE A 71 -12.95 -11.28 -2.89
N TYR A 72 -12.68 -10.24 -2.10
CA TYR A 72 -13.74 -9.51 -1.43
C TYR A 72 -14.59 -8.67 -2.41
N ASN A 73 -15.90 -8.59 -2.15
CA ASN A 73 -16.89 -7.71 -2.80
C ASN A 73 -16.81 -7.62 -4.35
N GLY A 74 -16.98 -8.75 -5.04
CA GLY A 74 -16.96 -8.82 -6.51
C GLY A 74 -15.57 -9.08 -7.09
N GLY A 75 -14.54 -8.98 -6.26
CA GLY A 75 -13.17 -9.33 -6.59
C GLY A 75 -12.45 -8.29 -7.44
N MET A 76 -11.14 -8.18 -7.24
CA MET A 76 -10.32 -7.16 -7.86
C MET A 76 -8.90 -7.68 -8.07
N LEU A 77 -8.41 -7.56 -9.30
CA LEU A 77 -6.99 -7.75 -9.58
C LEU A 77 -6.22 -6.62 -8.90
N LEU A 78 -5.28 -6.97 -8.02
CA LEU A 78 -4.46 -5.99 -7.31
C LEU A 78 -3.09 -5.85 -7.97
N GLU A 79 -2.42 -6.96 -8.25
CA GLU A 79 -1.08 -6.92 -8.84
C GLU A 79 -0.97 -7.97 -9.93
N VAL A 80 -0.42 -7.57 -11.06
CA VAL A 80 0.09 -8.47 -12.08
C VAL A 80 1.30 -7.82 -12.71
N TYR A 81 2.49 -8.34 -12.42
CA TYR A 81 3.70 -7.78 -12.98
C TYR A 81 4.76 -8.84 -13.16
N THR A 82 5.78 -8.48 -13.93
CA THR A 82 6.92 -9.33 -14.14
C THR A 82 8.20 -8.55 -13.92
N ASP A 83 9.15 -9.20 -13.26
CA ASP A 83 10.48 -8.66 -13.01
C ASP A 83 11.52 -9.39 -13.87
N TYR A 84 12.40 -8.63 -14.49
CA TYR A 84 13.62 -9.13 -15.12
C TYR A 84 14.86 -8.47 -14.50
N GLN A 85 15.71 -9.28 -13.89
CA GLN A 85 16.97 -8.85 -13.29
C GLN A 85 18.08 -8.84 -14.35
N PHE A 86 18.55 -7.66 -14.73
CA PHE A 86 19.68 -7.51 -15.65
C PHE A 86 21.01 -7.84 -14.96
N LEU A 87 21.19 -7.25 -13.76
CA LEU A 87 22.39 -7.35 -12.94
C LEU A 87 21.98 -7.42 -11.46
N PRO A 88 22.85 -7.93 -10.56
CA PRO A 88 22.63 -7.76 -9.12
C PRO A 88 22.44 -6.28 -8.79
N GLY A 89 21.30 -5.93 -8.19
CA GLY A 89 20.96 -4.54 -7.87
C GLY A 89 20.36 -3.73 -9.01
N LEU A 90 20.03 -4.33 -10.17
CA LEU A 90 19.27 -3.67 -11.25
C LEU A 90 18.24 -4.62 -11.87
N THR A 91 16.98 -4.33 -11.58
CA THR A 91 15.81 -5.07 -12.06
C THR A 91 14.83 -4.10 -12.75
N ALA A 92 14.25 -4.52 -13.88
CA ALA A 92 13.07 -3.87 -14.44
C ALA A 92 11.81 -4.65 -14.08
N ARG A 93 10.77 -3.90 -13.73
CA ARG A 93 9.40 -4.35 -13.52
C ARG A 93 8.49 -3.75 -14.59
N ILE A 94 7.54 -4.52 -15.09
CA ILE A 94 6.43 -4.02 -15.90
C ILE A 94 5.12 -4.70 -15.49
N GLY A 95 4.04 -3.92 -15.44
CA GLY A 95 2.70 -4.41 -15.12
C GLY A 95 1.97 -3.48 -14.16
N GLU A 96 1.06 -4.05 -13.38
CA GLU A 96 0.31 -3.38 -12.32
C GLU A 96 0.89 -3.76 -10.95
N PHE A 97 1.29 -2.75 -10.19
CA PHE A 97 1.93 -2.94 -8.90
C PHE A 97 1.74 -1.71 -8.00
N LYS A 98 2.11 -1.83 -6.73
CA LYS A 98 2.14 -0.69 -5.80
C LYS A 98 3.04 0.42 -6.30
N VAL A 99 2.49 1.62 -6.36
CA VAL A 99 3.25 2.83 -6.67
C VAL A 99 4.32 2.98 -5.58
N PRO A 100 5.62 3.15 -5.93
CA PRO A 100 6.71 3.24 -4.96
C PRO A 100 6.75 4.62 -4.28
N TYR A 101 5.60 5.08 -3.81
CA TYR A 101 5.39 6.35 -3.14
C TYR A 101 4.91 6.10 -1.72
N THR A 102 5.52 6.76 -0.75
CA THR A 102 5.40 6.56 0.70
C THR A 102 5.97 5.23 1.21
N ILE A 103 6.43 5.22 2.46
CA ILE A 103 6.90 3.98 3.11
C ILE A 103 5.72 3.04 3.34
N GLU A 104 4.60 3.58 3.83
CA GLU A 104 3.45 2.77 4.22
C GLU A 104 2.77 2.10 3.04
N ASN A 105 2.63 2.79 1.91
CA ASN A 105 1.93 2.23 0.75
C ASN A 105 2.56 0.92 0.28
N GLU A 106 3.87 0.77 0.39
CA GLU A 106 4.59 -0.42 -0.06
C GLU A 106 4.39 -1.64 0.85
N LEU A 107 3.99 -1.43 2.10
CA LEU A 107 3.85 -2.50 3.10
C LEU A 107 2.61 -3.34 2.87
N SER A 108 2.64 -4.60 3.28
CA SER A 108 1.43 -5.43 3.22
C SER A 108 0.45 -5.04 4.33
N PRO A 109 -0.88 -5.04 4.08
CA PRO A 109 -1.89 -4.94 5.12
C PRO A 109 -1.72 -5.98 6.26
N THR A 110 -1.03 -7.09 6.00
CA THR A 110 -0.75 -8.12 7.01
C THR A 110 0.45 -7.82 7.90
N THR A 111 1.27 -6.83 7.56
CA THR A 111 2.49 -6.45 8.29
C THR A 111 2.37 -5.13 9.02
N VAL A 112 1.44 -4.25 8.62
CA VAL A 112 1.17 -3.00 9.33
C VAL A 112 0.43 -3.25 10.64
N GLU A 113 0.58 -2.33 11.59
CA GLU A 113 0.09 -2.42 12.95
C GLU A 113 -1.42 -2.13 13.00
N LEU A 114 -1.90 -1.16 12.22
CA LEU A 114 -3.29 -0.66 12.26
C LEU A 114 -4.27 -1.55 11.48
N ILE A 115 -5.49 -1.73 12.01
CA ILE A 115 -6.56 -2.54 11.38
C ILE A 115 -7.02 -1.91 10.06
N ASN A 116 -7.36 -0.61 10.07
CA ASN A 116 -7.78 0.11 8.87
C ASN A 116 -6.68 0.27 7.81
N CYS A 117 -5.42 -0.02 8.18
CA CYS A 117 -4.23 0.10 7.36
C CYS A 117 -3.96 1.54 6.86
N TYR A 118 -2.73 1.96 7.12
CA TYR A 118 -2.11 3.22 6.71
C TYR A 118 -2.76 4.48 7.29
N SER A 119 -1.94 5.53 7.37
CA SER A 119 -2.36 6.88 7.75
C SER A 119 -3.32 7.51 6.73
N GLN A 120 -4.11 8.48 7.18
CA GLN A 120 -5.02 9.26 6.35
C GLN A 120 -4.29 9.93 5.18
N SER A 121 -3.10 10.49 5.48
CA SER A 121 -2.29 11.18 4.49
C SER A 121 -1.77 10.24 3.38
N VAL A 122 -1.36 9.02 3.73
CA VAL A 122 -0.99 7.99 2.75
C VAL A 122 -2.23 7.55 1.96
N CYS A 123 -3.35 7.32 2.66
CA CYS A 123 -4.60 6.93 2.02
C CYS A 123 -5.04 7.91 0.93
N TYR A 124 -4.95 9.21 1.21
CA TYR A 124 -5.27 10.28 0.27
C TYR A 124 -4.19 10.45 -0.82
N LEU A 125 -2.94 10.71 -0.42
CA LEU A 125 -1.89 11.14 -1.36
C LEU A 125 -1.36 10.00 -2.24
N ALA A 126 -1.38 8.76 -1.77
CA ALA A 126 -1.00 7.60 -2.57
C ALA A 126 -2.21 6.92 -3.25
N GLY A 127 -3.45 7.35 -2.96
CA GLY A 127 -4.65 6.74 -3.52
C GLY A 127 -4.95 5.35 -2.95
N VAL A 128 -4.53 5.07 -1.72
CA VAL A 128 -4.80 3.77 -1.11
C VAL A 128 -6.28 3.61 -0.82
N SER A 129 -6.95 4.70 -0.41
CA SER A 129 -8.38 4.74 -0.21
C SER A 129 -9.06 5.67 -1.21
N GLY A 130 -10.41 5.64 -1.25
CA GLY A 130 -11.21 6.58 -2.04
C GLY A 130 -11.42 7.94 -1.38
N SER A 131 -10.50 8.37 -0.50
CA SER A 131 -10.56 9.68 0.17
C SER A 131 -10.18 10.83 -0.77
N ASP A 132 -9.26 10.61 -1.71
CA ASP A 132 -9.08 11.49 -2.86
C ASP A 132 -10.10 11.13 -3.95
N LYS A 133 -11.22 11.87 -4.01
CA LYS A 133 -12.29 11.62 -5.00
C LYS A 133 -11.83 11.81 -6.45
N CYS A 134 -10.86 12.70 -6.69
CA CYS A 134 -10.35 12.89 -8.05
C CYS A 134 -9.58 11.67 -8.55
N TYR A 135 -8.90 10.95 -7.64
CA TYR A 135 -8.07 9.80 -7.99
C TYR A 135 -8.78 8.46 -7.80
N GLY A 136 -9.63 8.34 -6.78
CA GLY A 136 -10.40 7.13 -6.47
C GLY A 136 -9.64 6.13 -5.60
N MET A 137 -10.28 4.98 -5.37
CA MET A 137 -9.75 3.85 -4.59
C MET A 137 -8.85 2.99 -5.49
N THR A 138 -7.54 3.24 -5.48
CA THR A 138 -6.57 2.48 -6.30
C THR A 138 -5.79 1.45 -5.50
N SER A 139 -6.05 1.35 -4.19
CA SER A 139 -5.24 0.56 -3.25
C SER A 139 -3.73 0.88 -3.35
N GLY A 140 -3.39 2.10 -3.79
CA GLY A 140 -2.03 2.59 -3.92
C GLY A 140 -1.26 1.99 -5.08
N ARG A 141 -1.96 1.53 -6.12
CA ARG A 141 -1.41 0.81 -7.27
C ARG A 141 -1.71 1.51 -8.57
N ASP A 142 -0.87 1.22 -9.56
CA ASP A 142 -1.00 1.75 -10.91
C ASP A 142 -0.25 0.85 -11.91
N ILE A 143 -0.54 1.06 -13.19
CA ILE A 143 0.10 0.35 -14.31
C ILE A 143 1.29 1.15 -14.79
N GLY A 144 2.45 0.51 -14.91
CA GLY A 144 3.65 1.18 -15.39
C GLY A 144 4.87 0.28 -15.56
N MET A 145 6.02 0.94 -15.66
CA MET A 145 7.34 0.31 -15.66
C MET A 145 8.19 0.91 -14.54
N MET A 146 9.04 0.10 -13.92
CA MET A 146 9.92 0.55 -12.84
C MET A 146 11.31 -0.06 -12.97
N LEU A 147 12.34 0.76 -12.78
CA LEU A 147 13.70 0.29 -12.51
C LEU A 147 13.94 0.37 -11.01
N HIS A 148 14.44 -0.71 -10.42
CA HIS A 148 14.70 -0.76 -8.99
C HIS A 148 15.86 -1.69 -8.64
N GLY A 149 16.38 -1.51 -7.43
CA GLY A 149 17.43 -2.35 -6.92
C GLY A 149 17.93 -1.96 -5.54
N LYS A 150 18.84 -2.80 -5.05
CA LYS A 150 19.56 -2.60 -3.79
C LYS A 150 21.06 -2.61 -4.09
N LEU A 151 21.77 -1.64 -3.52
CA LEU A 151 23.19 -1.42 -3.73
C LEU A 151 23.93 -1.46 -2.38
N PHE A 152 25.24 -1.73 -2.44
CA PHE A 152 26.14 -1.69 -1.28
C PHE A 152 25.67 -2.56 -0.10
N ARG A 153 25.33 -3.82 -0.37
CA ARG A 153 24.81 -4.78 0.64
C ARG A 153 23.58 -4.23 1.37
N ASP A 154 22.59 -3.80 0.60
CA ASP A 154 21.30 -3.26 1.05
C ASP A 154 21.37 -1.90 1.77
N PHE A 155 22.54 -1.25 1.84
CA PHE A 155 22.65 0.10 2.39
C PHE A 155 21.81 1.12 1.62
N LEU A 156 21.68 0.97 0.30
CA LEU A 156 20.88 1.86 -0.54
C LEU A 156 19.85 1.08 -1.34
N GLN A 157 18.59 1.50 -1.30
CA GLN A 157 17.52 0.98 -2.13
C GLN A 157 16.92 2.11 -2.94
N TYR A 158 16.71 1.88 -4.24
CA TYR A 158 16.17 2.89 -5.14
C TYR A 158 15.08 2.29 -6.02
N LYS A 159 14.11 3.12 -6.37
CA LYS A 159 13.06 2.80 -7.37
C LYS A 159 12.77 4.05 -8.18
N VAL A 160 12.66 3.88 -9.49
CA VAL A 160 12.21 4.93 -10.42
C VAL A 160 11.17 4.30 -11.33
N ALA A 161 9.97 4.86 -11.35
CA ALA A 161 8.85 4.34 -12.14
C ALA A 161 8.25 5.41 -13.05
N VAL A 162 7.74 4.96 -14.19
CA VAL A 162 6.88 5.73 -15.10
C VAL A 162 5.55 5.00 -15.16
N MET A 163 4.47 5.67 -14.77
CA MET A 163 3.16 5.06 -14.56
C MET A 163 2.05 5.89 -15.23
N ASN A 164 0.89 5.27 -15.48
CA ASN A 164 -0.24 5.91 -16.15
C ASN A 164 -0.82 7.09 -15.35
N GLY A 165 -0.71 7.08 -14.03
CA GLY A 165 -1.20 8.13 -13.14
C GLY A 165 -2.72 8.13 -12.94
N GLN A 166 -3.40 7.03 -13.31
CA GLN A 166 -4.86 6.83 -13.16
C GLN A 166 -5.24 5.70 -12.21
N GLY A 167 -4.28 4.84 -11.85
CA GLY A 167 -4.45 3.84 -10.83
C GLY A 167 -4.88 2.47 -11.33
N LEU A 168 -5.19 1.61 -10.37
CA LEU A 168 -5.52 0.20 -10.51
C LEU A 168 -6.55 -0.10 -11.61
N ASN A 169 -6.26 -1.11 -12.43
CA ASN A 169 -7.07 -1.66 -13.52
C ASN A 169 -7.59 -0.60 -14.51
N THR A 170 -6.93 0.57 -14.60
CA THR A 170 -7.47 1.71 -15.31
C THR A 170 -6.53 2.14 -16.43
N LYS A 171 -7.08 2.20 -17.64
CA LYS A 171 -6.39 2.83 -18.76
C LYS A 171 -6.24 4.33 -18.48
N ASP A 172 -5.08 4.86 -18.83
CA ASP A 172 -4.83 6.29 -18.75
C ASP A 172 -5.92 7.09 -19.50
N LYS A 173 -6.40 8.17 -18.87
CA LYS A 173 -7.41 9.08 -19.41
C LYS A 173 -6.79 10.39 -19.92
N ASN A 174 -5.46 10.51 -19.85
CA ASN A 174 -4.70 11.56 -20.51
C ASN A 174 -3.46 10.97 -21.23
N SER A 175 -2.57 11.84 -21.73
CA SER A 175 -1.37 11.45 -22.51
C SER A 175 -0.06 11.62 -21.75
N GLN A 176 -0.09 12.16 -20.54
CA GLN A 176 1.07 12.37 -19.69
C GLN A 176 1.31 11.14 -18.82
N LYS A 177 2.48 11.03 -18.21
CA LYS A 177 2.80 9.90 -17.32
C LYS A 177 3.28 10.46 -15.99
N ASP A 178 2.97 9.75 -14.94
CA ASP A 178 3.51 10.03 -13.62
C ASP A 178 4.92 9.46 -13.52
N VAL A 179 5.86 10.31 -13.13
CA VAL A 179 7.21 9.89 -12.74
C VAL A 179 7.24 9.77 -11.23
N VAL A 180 7.65 8.60 -10.76
CA VAL A 180 7.71 8.27 -9.33
C VAL A 180 9.14 7.90 -8.97
N GLY A 181 9.67 8.50 -7.91
CA GLY A 181 10.99 8.20 -7.40
C GLY A 181 10.93 7.80 -5.93
N ASN A 182 11.75 6.83 -5.53
CA ASN A 182 11.88 6.35 -4.17
C ASN A 182 13.35 6.12 -3.85
N LEU A 183 13.80 6.59 -2.69
CA LEU A 183 15.13 6.35 -2.19
C LEU A 183 15.07 6.04 -0.69
N MET A 184 15.63 4.90 -0.30
CA MET A 184 15.74 4.47 1.09
C MET A 184 17.19 4.10 1.41
N VAL A 185 17.73 4.69 2.47
CA VAL A 185 19.06 4.42 3.01
C VAL A 185 18.90 3.64 4.31
N ASN A 186 19.67 2.56 4.45
CA ASN A 186 19.68 1.67 5.61
C ASN A 186 21.04 1.76 6.29
N PRO A 187 21.33 2.85 7.03
CA PRO A 187 22.63 3.03 7.68
C PRO A 187 22.93 1.91 8.69
N LEU A 188 21.89 1.33 9.29
CA LEU A 188 21.98 0.24 10.26
C LEU A 188 20.89 -0.80 9.96
N LYS A 189 21.08 -2.04 10.39
CA LYS A 189 20.09 -3.12 10.17
C LYS A 189 18.71 -2.82 10.78
N TRP A 190 18.66 -1.95 11.78
CA TRP A 190 17.45 -1.58 12.51
C TRP A 190 16.93 -0.18 12.13
N LEU A 191 17.63 0.57 11.26
CA LEU A 191 17.28 1.94 10.89
C LEU A 191 17.24 2.09 9.38
N SER A 192 16.11 2.59 8.90
CA SER A 192 15.91 2.99 7.51
C SER A 192 15.39 4.42 7.46
N VAL A 193 15.92 5.24 6.56
CA VAL A 193 15.46 6.61 6.32
C VAL A 193 15.37 6.85 4.83
N GLY A 194 14.41 7.65 4.40
CA GLY A 194 14.27 7.92 2.99
C GLY A 194 13.05 8.74 2.65
N GLY A 195 12.75 8.77 1.37
CA GLY A 195 11.65 9.56 0.85
C GLY A 195 11.31 9.18 -0.57
N SER A 196 10.21 9.74 -1.03
CA SER A 196 9.68 9.45 -2.36
C SER A 196 8.95 10.66 -2.93
N PHE A 197 8.70 10.65 -4.24
CA PHE A 197 7.91 11.68 -4.89
C PHE A 197 7.10 11.13 -6.04
N ILE A 198 6.00 11.81 -6.36
CA ILE A 198 5.23 11.67 -7.60
C ILE A 198 5.20 13.04 -8.28
N ARG A 199 5.48 13.04 -9.58
CA ARG A 199 5.30 14.21 -10.44
C ARG A 199 4.64 13.79 -11.75
N GLY A 200 3.50 14.38 -12.04
CA GLY A 200 2.82 14.19 -13.31
C GLY A 200 1.49 14.91 -13.37
N THR A 201 0.53 14.34 -14.09
CA THR A 201 -0.78 14.94 -14.36
C THR A 201 -1.86 13.89 -14.20
N GLY A 202 -2.70 14.05 -13.18
CA GLY A 202 -3.87 13.19 -13.00
C GLY A 202 -5.04 13.65 -13.87
N HIS A 203 -6.01 12.77 -14.08
CA HIS A 203 -7.29 13.09 -14.72
C HIS A 203 -8.44 12.70 -13.79
N ALA A 204 -9.17 13.72 -13.32
CA ALA A 204 -10.15 13.58 -12.25
C ALA A 204 -11.34 12.71 -12.66
N ILE A 205 -11.64 11.69 -11.86
CA ILE A 205 -12.81 10.82 -12.09
C ILE A 205 -14.08 11.32 -11.40
N ALA A 206 -13.94 12.20 -10.42
CA ALA A 206 -15.03 12.85 -9.69
C ALA A 206 -14.58 14.23 -9.18
N ASP A 207 -15.55 15.01 -8.76
CA ASP A 207 -15.33 16.32 -8.14
C ASP A 207 -14.61 16.18 -6.78
N SER A 208 -13.66 17.07 -6.52
CA SER A 208 -12.99 17.17 -5.22
C SER A 208 -13.53 18.33 -4.40
N GLU A 209 -14.01 18.00 -3.20
CA GLU A 209 -14.46 18.96 -2.18
C GLU A 209 -13.30 19.83 -1.65
N TYR A 210 -12.07 19.30 -1.60
CA TYR A 210 -10.92 20.01 -1.05
C TYR A 210 -10.21 20.91 -2.05
N THR A 211 -10.18 20.50 -3.32
CA THR A 211 -9.34 21.16 -4.35
C THR A 211 -10.15 21.97 -5.36
N GLY A 212 -11.47 21.76 -5.43
CA GLY A 212 -12.33 22.35 -6.46
C GLY A 212 -12.10 21.81 -7.88
N ILE A 213 -11.25 20.79 -8.04
CA ILE A 213 -11.05 20.09 -9.32
C ILE A 213 -12.35 19.37 -9.69
N LYS A 214 -12.78 19.53 -10.94
CA LYS A 214 -14.01 18.93 -11.48
C LYS A 214 -13.73 17.64 -12.22
N ALA A 215 -14.73 16.75 -12.23
CA ALA A 215 -14.66 15.51 -13.01
C ALA A 215 -14.32 15.81 -14.49
N GLY A 216 -13.38 15.03 -15.05
CA GLY A 216 -12.88 15.21 -16.41
C GLY A 216 -11.73 16.20 -16.56
N GLU A 217 -11.37 16.97 -15.52
CA GLU A 217 -10.24 17.89 -15.59
C GLU A 217 -8.90 17.16 -15.43
N ASN A 218 -7.91 17.61 -16.21
CA ASN A 218 -6.51 17.30 -15.94
C ASN A 218 -5.98 18.25 -14.85
N TYR A 219 -5.18 17.71 -13.93
CA TYR A 219 -4.57 18.50 -12.87
C TYR A 219 -3.12 18.09 -12.63
N ALA A 220 -2.26 19.10 -12.42
CA ALA A 220 -0.87 18.86 -12.08
C ALA A 220 -0.79 18.24 -10.67
N LYS A 221 -0.06 17.13 -10.56
CA LYS A 221 0.13 16.34 -9.35
C LYS A 221 1.60 16.42 -8.93
N LYS A 222 1.88 17.00 -7.76
CA LYS A 222 3.24 17.10 -7.18
C LYS A 222 3.19 16.69 -5.73
N ARG A 223 3.62 15.47 -5.42
CA ARG A 223 3.51 14.90 -4.09
C ARG A 223 4.87 14.36 -3.66
N TRP A 224 5.23 14.50 -2.39
CA TRP A 224 6.48 13.97 -1.86
C TRP A 224 6.33 13.53 -0.41
N SER A 225 7.18 12.60 0.01
CA SER A 225 7.25 12.10 1.38
C SER A 225 8.69 11.99 1.86
N ALA A 226 8.88 12.10 3.17
CA ALA A 226 10.14 11.80 3.84
C ALA A 226 9.85 11.18 5.20
N GLY A 227 10.56 10.11 5.53
CA GLY A 227 10.27 9.33 6.73
C GLY A 227 11.39 8.40 7.14
N GLY A 228 11.11 7.64 8.19
CA GLY A 228 12.03 6.68 8.77
C GLY A 228 11.32 5.51 9.41
N VAL A 229 12.05 4.41 9.51
CA VAL A 229 11.63 3.17 10.16
C VAL A 229 12.72 2.74 11.12
N VAL A 230 12.33 2.47 12.36
CA VAL A 230 13.13 1.79 13.36
C VAL A 230 12.51 0.42 13.61
N THR A 231 13.30 -0.64 13.53
CA THR A 231 12.81 -2.00 13.80
C THR A 231 13.87 -2.80 14.56
N THR A 232 13.50 -3.22 15.77
CA THR A 232 14.26 -4.13 16.62
C THR A 232 13.47 -5.42 16.84
N SER A 233 13.96 -6.31 17.70
CA SER A 233 13.26 -7.56 18.05
C SER A 233 12.02 -7.35 18.92
N THR A 234 11.92 -6.21 19.62
CA THR A 234 10.87 -5.91 20.60
C THR A 234 10.10 -4.63 20.28
N PHE A 235 10.58 -3.80 19.37
CA PHE A 235 10.02 -2.49 19.08
C PHE A 235 10.05 -2.20 17.58
N ASN A 236 8.97 -1.62 17.06
CA ASN A 236 8.99 -0.97 15.77
C ASN A 236 8.35 0.41 15.85
N LEU A 237 8.85 1.31 15.01
CA LEU A 237 8.31 2.63 14.81
C LEU A 237 8.50 3.01 13.35
N ARG A 238 7.44 3.54 12.76
CA ARG A 238 7.45 4.11 11.41
C ARG A 238 6.83 5.49 11.47
N THR A 239 7.50 6.45 10.85
CA THR A 239 7.01 7.81 10.77
C THR A 239 7.32 8.40 9.41
N GLU A 240 6.41 9.21 8.90
CA GLU A 240 6.57 9.87 7.61
C GLU A 240 5.80 11.19 7.61
N TYR A 241 6.42 12.21 7.02
CA TYR A 241 5.77 13.45 6.62
C TYR A 241 5.49 13.40 5.13
N LEU A 242 4.30 13.84 4.74
CA LEU A 242 3.84 13.86 3.36
C LEU A 242 3.33 15.26 3.02
N ALA A 243 3.62 15.72 1.81
CA ALA A 243 3.05 16.95 1.27
C ALA A 243 2.63 16.77 -0.18
N GLY A 244 1.47 17.31 -0.52
CA GLY A 244 0.90 17.31 -1.85
C GLY A 244 0.66 18.73 -2.36
N LYS A 245 0.79 18.91 -3.66
CA LYS A 245 0.25 20.07 -4.38
C LYS A 245 -0.46 19.56 -5.63
N ASP A 246 -1.78 19.60 -5.57
CA ASP A 246 -2.66 19.23 -6.67
C ASP A 246 -3.31 20.50 -7.22
N ARG A 247 -3.00 20.83 -8.48
CA ARG A 247 -3.25 22.16 -9.07
C ARG A 247 -2.63 23.28 -8.20
N SER A 248 -3.45 24.09 -7.54
CA SER A 248 -3.05 25.19 -6.66
C SER A 248 -3.16 24.84 -5.17
N VAL A 249 -3.88 23.76 -4.84
CA VAL A 249 -4.18 23.37 -3.46
C VAL A 249 -3.04 22.55 -2.89
N LYS A 250 -2.68 22.86 -1.64
CA LYS A 250 -1.60 22.18 -0.91
C LYS A 250 -2.21 21.35 0.20
N SER A 251 -1.76 20.12 0.33
CA SER A 251 -2.10 19.20 1.41
C SER A 251 -0.84 18.79 2.16
N GLU A 252 -1.00 18.42 3.42
CA GLU A 252 0.08 17.86 4.22
C GLU A 252 -0.45 16.85 5.23
N GLY A 253 0.42 15.95 5.65
CA GLY A 253 0.13 15.05 6.74
C GLY A 253 1.39 14.48 7.36
N PHE A 254 1.21 13.91 8.53
CA PHE A 254 2.27 13.31 9.31
C PHE A 254 1.69 12.16 10.12
N TYR A 255 2.43 11.07 10.20
CA TYR A 255 2.08 10.01 11.12
C TYR A 255 3.30 9.45 11.85
N ALA A 256 3.05 8.86 13.00
CA ALA A 256 3.98 8.04 13.75
C ALA A 256 3.22 6.84 14.32
N THR A 257 3.52 5.66 13.80
CA THR A 257 2.88 4.38 14.14
C THR A 257 3.95 3.44 14.68
N GLY A 258 3.71 2.82 15.83
CA GLY A 258 4.65 1.87 16.37
C GLY A 258 3.99 0.82 17.25
N SER A 259 4.78 -0.20 17.57
CA SER A 259 4.38 -1.24 18.49
C SER A 259 5.56 -1.72 19.34
N VAL A 260 5.24 -2.16 20.54
CA VAL A 260 6.20 -2.70 21.50
C VAL A 260 5.70 -4.02 22.06
N ARG A 261 6.55 -5.03 22.02
CA ARG A 261 6.29 -6.33 22.64
C ARG A 261 6.40 -6.19 24.15
N PHE A 262 5.30 -6.36 24.86
CA PHE A 262 5.26 -6.27 26.33
C PHE A 262 5.15 -7.64 27.00
N ALA A 263 4.68 -8.66 26.29
CA ALA A 263 4.68 -10.05 26.75
C ALA A 263 4.89 -11.01 25.57
N ARG A 264 5.09 -12.31 25.86
CA ARG A 264 5.26 -13.32 24.81
C ARG A 264 4.03 -13.34 23.90
N ASN A 265 4.24 -13.07 22.61
CA ASN A 265 3.20 -13.00 21.57
C ASN A 265 2.23 -11.81 21.70
N PHE A 266 2.45 -10.88 22.62
CA PHE A 266 1.60 -9.70 22.78
C PHE A 266 2.37 -8.42 22.50
N ASP A 267 1.81 -7.58 21.63
CA ASP A 267 2.34 -6.26 21.35
C ASP A 267 1.28 -5.19 21.67
N PHE A 268 1.72 -4.09 22.27
CA PHE A 268 0.94 -2.86 22.40
C PHE A 268 1.19 -2.01 21.17
N ILE A 269 0.15 -1.36 20.66
CA ILE A 269 0.18 -0.53 19.45
C ILE A 269 -0.21 0.89 19.84
N ALA A 270 0.52 1.87 19.33
CA ALA A 270 0.15 3.27 19.40
C ALA A 270 0.38 3.94 18.05
N SER A 271 -0.50 4.85 17.69
CA SER A 271 -0.33 5.69 16.51
C SER A 271 -0.91 7.08 16.71
N PHE A 272 -0.21 8.05 16.14
CA PHE A 272 -0.72 9.39 15.90
C PHE A 272 -0.70 9.65 14.39
N ASP A 273 -1.79 10.16 13.85
CA ASP A 273 -1.95 10.46 12.43
C ASP A 273 -2.66 11.79 12.23
N TYR A 274 -1.99 12.72 11.57
CA TYR A 274 -2.47 14.05 11.24
C TYR A 274 -2.60 14.20 9.73
N PHE A 275 -3.71 14.76 9.28
CA PHE A 275 -3.90 15.11 7.88
C PHE A 275 -4.66 16.42 7.69
N ASN A 276 -4.18 17.22 6.74
CA ASN A 276 -4.82 18.41 6.21
C ASN A 276 -4.83 18.33 4.66
N PRO A 277 -5.98 18.04 4.02
CA PRO A 277 -6.11 17.98 2.56
C PRO A 277 -6.08 19.36 1.88
N ASN A 278 -6.26 20.47 2.60
CA ASN A 278 -6.16 21.81 2.04
C ASN A 278 -5.68 22.82 3.09
N LYS A 279 -4.40 23.18 3.04
CA LYS A 279 -3.76 24.14 3.96
C LYS A 279 -4.35 25.56 3.95
N ALA A 280 -5.13 25.92 2.92
CA ALA A 280 -5.82 27.21 2.86
C ALA A 280 -7.23 27.17 3.47
N ALA A 281 -7.77 25.98 3.70
CA ALA A 281 -9.02 25.76 4.42
C ALA A 281 -8.74 25.37 5.88
N ASP A 282 -9.69 25.61 6.77
CA ASP A 282 -9.60 25.13 8.14
C ASP A 282 -10.22 23.73 8.27
N PHE A 283 -9.72 22.79 7.46
CA PHE A 283 -10.12 21.38 7.53
C PHE A 283 -8.90 20.51 7.88
N LYS A 284 -8.96 19.84 9.04
CA LYS A 284 -7.88 18.97 9.51
C LYS A 284 -8.41 17.90 10.45
N GLN A 285 -7.75 16.76 10.46
CA GLN A 285 -8.10 15.65 11.33
C GLN A 285 -6.86 15.07 12.01
N ASN A 286 -6.98 14.79 13.31
CA ASN A 286 -6.04 14.02 14.09
C ASN A 286 -6.68 12.70 14.51
N ASN A 287 -5.97 11.59 14.33
CA ASN A 287 -6.36 10.30 14.86
C ASN A 287 -5.36 9.86 15.93
N TYR A 288 -5.89 9.54 17.10
CA TYR A 288 -5.15 8.95 18.22
C TYR A 288 -5.56 7.50 18.35
N ILE A 289 -4.62 6.59 18.18
CA ILE A 289 -4.91 5.16 18.13
C ILE A 289 -4.12 4.45 19.20
N ALA A 290 -4.80 3.60 19.97
CA ALA A 290 -4.20 2.68 20.91
C ALA A 290 -4.80 1.29 20.73
N GLY A 291 -3.99 0.25 20.92
CA GLY A 291 -4.49 -1.11 20.77
C GLY A 291 -3.54 -2.18 21.23
N VAL A 292 -4.00 -3.41 21.07
CA VAL A 292 -3.26 -4.62 21.41
C VAL A 292 -3.36 -5.63 20.27
N GLN A 293 -2.31 -6.42 20.10
CA GLN A 293 -2.34 -7.57 19.20
C GLN A 293 -1.74 -8.81 19.85
N TYR A 294 -2.35 -9.95 19.59
CA TYR A 294 -1.95 -11.26 20.07
C TYR A 294 -1.67 -12.20 18.90
N TRP A 295 -0.44 -12.71 18.81
CA TRP A 295 0.00 -13.66 17.78
C TRP A 295 -0.18 -15.10 18.26
N PHE A 296 -1.32 -15.72 17.93
CA PHE A 296 -1.60 -17.10 18.30
C PHE A 296 -0.88 -18.13 17.43
N TYR A 297 -0.41 -17.72 16.23
CA TYR A 297 0.38 -18.54 15.32
C TYR A 297 1.26 -17.63 14.45
N PRO A 298 2.41 -18.08 13.91
CA PRO A 298 3.19 -17.27 12.98
C PRO A 298 2.34 -16.65 11.87
N ARG A 299 2.35 -15.31 11.76
CA ARG A 299 1.59 -14.51 10.79
C ARG A 299 0.06 -14.46 11.00
N CYS A 300 -0.46 -15.11 12.03
CA CYS A 300 -1.87 -15.06 12.42
C CYS A 300 -2.03 -14.35 13.75
N ARG A 301 -2.94 -13.36 13.80
CA ARG A 301 -3.12 -12.50 14.97
C ARG A 301 -4.57 -12.14 15.22
N LEU A 302 -4.86 -11.88 16.49
CA LEU A 302 -6.03 -11.14 16.94
C LEU A 302 -5.61 -9.71 17.28
N GLN A 303 -6.43 -8.73 16.92
CA GLN A 303 -6.17 -7.32 17.20
C GLN A 303 -7.42 -6.67 17.77
N ALA A 304 -7.22 -5.74 18.70
CA ALA A 304 -8.25 -4.83 19.18
C ALA A 304 -7.66 -3.41 19.24
N GLN A 305 -8.37 -2.44 18.68
CA GLN A 305 -7.91 -1.05 18.57
C GLN A 305 -9.04 -0.09 18.87
N TYR A 306 -8.69 1.00 19.55
CA TYR A 306 -9.53 2.17 19.73
C TYR A 306 -8.88 3.34 19.03
N THR A 307 -9.68 4.10 18.28
CA THR A 307 -9.27 5.33 17.60
C THR A 307 -10.19 6.46 18.03
N PHE A 308 -9.60 7.55 18.50
CA PHE A 308 -10.29 8.83 18.67
C PHE A 308 -9.93 9.74 17.49
N CYS A 309 -10.95 10.17 16.75
CA CYS A 309 -10.86 11.06 15.60
C CYS A 309 -11.25 12.48 16.02
N ASP A 310 -10.26 13.34 16.22
CA ASP A 310 -10.43 14.78 16.48
C ASP A 310 -10.51 15.52 15.13
N LYS A 311 -11.71 15.98 14.79
CA LYS A 311 -12.03 16.59 13.48
C LYS A 311 -12.25 18.08 13.66
N LYS A 312 -11.61 18.88 12.81
CA LYS A 312 -11.70 20.34 12.85
C LYS A 312 -12.10 20.87 11.48
N GLY A 313 -13.03 21.82 11.50
CA GLY A 313 -13.62 22.41 10.30
C GLY A 313 -15.01 21.87 9.98
N ASP A 314 -15.76 22.66 9.22
CA ASP A 314 -17.00 22.25 8.53
C ASP A 314 -18.09 21.61 9.41
N GLY A 315 -18.16 22.01 10.68
CA GLY A 315 -19.16 21.49 11.63
C GLY A 315 -19.04 19.99 11.92
N GLN A 316 -17.92 19.36 11.54
CA GLN A 316 -17.69 17.95 11.80
C GLN A 316 -17.51 17.73 13.30
N LYS A 317 -18.13 16.65 13.78
CA LYS A 317 -17.99 16.21 15.17
C LYS A 317 -16.90 15.16 15.25
N ASP A 318 -16.18 15.20 16.35
CA ASP A 318 -15.27 14.14 16.75
C ASP A 318 -15.99 12.79 16.78
N SER A 319 -15.24 11.72 16.58
CA SER A 319 -15.80 10.37 16.63
C SER A 319 -14.85 9.35 17.25
N ASN A 320 -15.43 8.26 17.70
CA ASN A 320 -14.82 7.11 18.33
C ASN A 320 -15.01 5.90 17.43
N LEU A 321 -13.92 5.18 17.21
CA LEU A 321 -13.89 3.98 16.40
C LEU A 321 -13.28 2.84 17.22
N ILE A 322 -14.04 1.76 17.39
CA ILE A 322 -13.59 0.53 18.05
C ILE A 322 -13.53 -0.56 16.99
N GLN A 323 -12.39 -1.23 16.91
CA GLN A 323 -12.18 -2.30 15.94
C GLN A 323 -11.60 -3.54 16.58
N ALA A 324 -12.06 -4.69 16.12
CA ALA A 324 -11.41 -5.97 16.35
C ALA A 324 -11.15 -6.65 15.01
N GLN A 325 -10.06 -7.40 14.89
CA GLN A 325 -9.71 -8.13 13.68
C GLN A 325 -9.05 -9.46 14.01
N VAL A 326 -9.46 -10.52 13.32
CA VAL A 326 -8.67 -11.74 13.16
C VAL A 326 -8.01 -11.75 11.78
N GLN A 327 -6.71 -11.99 11.77
CA GLN A 327 -5.93 -12.17 10.56
C GLN A 327 -5.40 -13.60 10.53
N VAL A 328 -5.63 -14.29 9.42
CA VAL A 328 -5.02 -15.60 9.14
C VAL A 328 -4.23 -15.48 7.84
N ARG A 329 -2.96 -15.85 7.85
CA ARG A 329 -2.08 -15.83 6.69
C ARG A 329 -1.39 -17.17 6.53
N PHE A 330 -1.40 -17.70 5.31
CA PHE A 330 -0.83 -19.00 4.96
C PHE A 330 0.19 -18.88 3.81
#